data_AF-A0A427B4Y7-F1
#
_entry.id   AF-A0A427B4Y7-F1
#
_cell.length_a   1.000
_cell.length_b   1.000
_cell.length_c   1.000
_cell.angle_alpha   90.00
_cell.angle_beta   90.00
_cell.angle_gamma   90.00
#
_symmetry.space_group_name_H-M   'P 1'
#
loop_
_entity.id
_entity.type
_entity.pdbx_description
1 polymer ?
#
loop_
_entity_poly.entity_id
_entity_poly.type
_entity_poly.pdbx_seq_one_letter_code
_entity_poly.pdbx_strand_id
1 'polypeptide(L)' 'MRDLVLKRAEVRDPGHNRGKLAPRWEGSYCITQVIQDETYTLSTTKGKTLPQTWHVSNLKKFYV' A
#
# COMPACT_ATOMS: atom_id res chain seq x y z
N MET A 1 -5.65 -5.43 -17.00
CA MET A 1 -4.74 -5.92 -15.94
C MET A 1 -4.74 -4.87 -14.85
N ARG A 2 -4.92 -5.25 -13.59
CA ARG A 2 -5.03 -4.31 -12.46
C ARG A 2 -3.66 -4.28 -11.80
N ASP A 3 -3.00 -3.13 -11.69
CA ASP A 3 -1.72 -3.02 -10.97
C ASP A 3 -1.95 -3.28 -9.48
N LEU A 4 -1.66 -4.50 -9.06
CA LEU A 4 -1.69 -4.90 -7.65
C LEU A 4 -0.41 -4.45 -6.96
N VAL A 5 -0.56 -3.83 -5.81
CA VAL A 5 0.53 -3.33 -4.98
C VAL A 5 0.32 -3.71 -3.52
N LEU A 6 1.42 -4.01 -2.83
CA LEU A 6 1.44 -4.17 -1.39
C LEU A 6 1.77 -2.81 -0.75
N LYS A 7 1.11 -2.48 0.37
CA LYS A 7 1.46 -1.27 1.15
C LYS A 7 2.45 -1.61 2.26
N ARG A 8 3.33 -0.68 2.61
CA ARG A 8 4.23 -0.83 3.75
C ARG A 8 3.46 -0.73 5.08
N ALA A 9 3.64 -1.69 5.97
CA ALA A 9 2.98 -1.78 7.27
C ALA A 9 3.59 -0.81 8.30
N GLU A 10 4.90 -0.59 8.23
CA GLU A 10 5.66 0.28 9.15
C GLU A 10 5.15 1.73 9.16
N VAL A 11 4.53 2.20 8.07
CA VAL A 11 3.92 3.53 7.99
C VAL A 11 2.73 3.68 8.96
N ARG A 12 2.00 2.59 9.21
CA ARG A 12 0.83 2.58 10.10
C ARG A 12 1.17 2.16 11.52
N ASP A 13 2.29 1.47 11.71
CA ASP A 13 2.77 0.99 13.01
C ASP A 13 4.26 1.32 13.20
N PRO A 14 4.59 2.60 13.44
CA PRO A 14 5.97 3.05 13.62
C PRO A 14 6.62 2.46 14.88
N GLY A 15 5.82 1.98 15.84
CA GLY A 15 6.30 1.37 17.08
C GLY A 15 6.70 -0.10 16.95
N HIS A 16 6.55 -0.72 15.77
CA HIS A 16 6.77 -2.16 15.60
C HIS A 16 6.00 -3.00 16.64
N ASN A 17 4.83 -2.50 17.06
CA ASN A 17 3.93 -3.20 17.99
C ASN A 17 3.44 -4.52 17.37
N ARG A 18 3.54 -4.64 16.05
CA ARG A 18 3.28 -5.89 15.32
C ARG A 18 4.25 -7.04 15.67
N GLY A 19 5.36 -6.77 16.37
CA GLY A 19 6.32 -7.77 16.83
C GLY A 19 7.31 -8.20 15.74
N LYS A 20 8.49 -8.68 16.16
CA LYS A 20 9.68 -8.95 15.32
C LYS A 20 9.44 -9.82 14.07
N LEU A 21 8.34 -10.59 14.03
CA LEU A 21 7.98 -11.51 12.94
C LEU A 21 6.82 -11.02 12.07
N ALA A 22 6.38 -9.78 12.25
CA ALA A 22 5.30 -9.24 11.45
C ALA A 22 5.73 -9.00 10.00
N PRO A 23 4.84 -9.29 9.03
CA PRO A 23 5.08 -8.92 7.64
C PRO A 23 5.24 -7.40 7.50
N ARG A 24 6.36 -6.95 6.93
CA ARG A 24 6.64 -5.54 6.63
C ARG A 24 5.71 -4.94 5.57
N TRP A 25 5.10 -5.79 4.75
CA TRP A 25 4.18 -5.42 3.69
C TRP A 25 2.81 -6.02 3.98
N GLU A 26 1.76 -5.24 3.79
CA GLU A 26 0.38 -5.62 4.07
C GLU A 26 -0.47 -5.54 2.80
N GLY A 27 -1.31 -6.56 2.62
CA GLY A 27 -2.51 -6.54 1.80
C GLY A 27 -2.31 -6.34 0.30
N SER A 28 -3.33 -6.68 -0.46
CA SER A 28 -3.39 -6.46 -1.91
C SER A 28 -4.22 -5.21 -2.18
N TYR A 29 -3.58 -4.16 -2.67
CA TYR A 29 -4.23 -2.90 -3.05
C TYR A 29 -4.10 -2.70 -4.55
N CYS A 30 -5.04 -1.96 -5.13
CA CYS A 30 -4.98 -1.49 -6.50
C CYS A 30 -4.68 0.00 -6.50
N ILE A 31 -3.80 0.46 -7.39
CA ILE A 31 -3.65 1.90 -7.64
C ILE A 31 -4.91 2.41 -8.34
N THR A 32 -5.57 3.42 -7.77
CA THR A 32 -6.77 4.03 -8.38
C THR A 32 -6.49 5.38 -9.01
N GLN A 33 -5.56 6.16 -8.45
CA GLN A 33 -5.26 7.48 -8.98
C GLN A 33 -3.79 7.83 -8.74
N VAL A 34 -3.20 8.54 -9.68
CA VAL A 34 -1.89 9.17 -9.53
C VAL A 34 -2.15 10.62 -9.13
N ILE A 35 -1.73 11.00 -7.92
CA ILE A 35 -1.89 12.37 -7.42
C ILE A 35 -0.69 13.23 -7.84
N GLN A 36 0.51 12.66 -7.77
CA GLN A 36 1.76 13.22 -8.25
C GLN A 36 2.64 12.10 -8.80
N ASP A 37 3.71 12.45 -9.52
CA ASP A 37 4.63 11.50 -10.19
C ASP A 37 5.02 10.30 -9.31
N GLU A 38 5.13 10.51 -7.99
CA GLU A 38 5.53 9.51 -7.02
C GLU A 38 4.47 9.18 -5.95
N THR A 39 3.28 9.79 -6.02
CA THR A 39 2.24 9.65 -4.99
C THR A 39 0.94 9.13 -5.57
N TYR A 40 0.46 8.01 -5.03
CA TYR A 40 -0.69 7.27 -5.52
C TYR A 40 -1.79 7.14 -4.48
N THR A 41 -3.03 7.20 -4.93
CA THR A 41 -4.19 6.78 -4.15
C THR A 41 -4.41 5.29 -4.37
N LEU A 42 -4.54 4.56 -3.27
CA LEU A 42 -4.80 3.12 -3.28
C LEU A 42 -6.27 2.84 -3.03
N SER A 43 -6.77 1.74 -3.60
CA SER A 43 -8.04 1.15 -3.25
C SER A 43 -7.87 -0.32 -2.91
N THR A 44 -8.69 -0.81 -1.99
CA THR A 44 -8.73 -2.24 -1.68
C THR A 44 -9.29 -3.03 -2.86
N THR A 45 -8.98 -4.32 -2.94
CA THR A 45 -9.62 -5.23 -3.91
C THR A 45 -11.16 -5.22 -3.82
N LYS A 46 -11.71 -4.79 -2.67
CA LYS A 46 -13.16 -4.60 -2.45
C LYS A 46 -13.71 -3.26 -2.97
N GLY A 47 -12.90 -2.44 -3.66
CA GLY A 47 -13.32 -1.17 -4.25
C GLY A 47 -13.38 0.01 -3.28
N LYS A 48 -12.93 -0.16 -2.02
CA LYS A 48 -12.86 0.95 -1.07
C LYS A 48 -11.53 1.69 -1.20
N THR A 49 -11.60 2.93 -1.65
CA THR A 49 -10.46 3.84 -1.73
C THR A 49 -9.96 4.20 -0.33
N LEU A 50 -8.65 4.16 -0.14
CA LEU A 50 -8.01 4.60 1.08
C LEU A 50 -7.98 6.14 1.11
N PRO A 51 -8.33 6.77 2.25
CA PRO A 51 -8.31 8.22 2.37
C PRO A 51 -6.88 8.79 2.37
N GLN A 52 -5.86 7.94 2.51
CA GLN A 52 -4.46 8.33 2.54
C GLN A 52 -3.80 8.13 1.18
N THR A 53 -2.95 9.08 0.80
CA THR A 53 -2.08 9.01 -0.36
C THR A 53 -0.76 8.31 -0.01
N TRP A 54 -0.24 7.52 -0.93
CA TRP A 54 0.90 6.64 -0.71
C TRP A 54 2.03 6.94 -1.69
N HIS A 55 3.20 7.26 -1.15
CA HIS A 55 4.41 7.40 -1.95
C HIS A 55 4.83 6.06 -2.56
N VAL A 56 5.43 6.07 -3.75
CA VAL A 56 5.96 4.89 -4.45
C VAL A 56 6.90 4.08 -3.57
N SER A 57 7.71 4.73 -2.74
CA SER A 57 8.63 4.08 -1.79
C SER A 57 7.92 3.23 -0.73
N ASN A 58 6.65 3.53 -0.43
CA ASN A 58 5.81 2.79 0.51
C ASN A 58 4.92 1.74 -0.18
N LEU A 59 5.09 1.56 -1.49
CA LEU A 59 4.37 0.59 -2.30
C LEU A 59 5.34 -0.43 -2.88
N LYS A 60 4.87 -1.66 -3.05
CA LYS A 60 5.61 -2.71 -3.76
C LYS A 60 4.71 -3.34 -4.80
N LYS A 61 5.06 -3.21 -6.09
CA LYS A 61 4.34 -3.88 -7.17
C LYS A 61 4.35 -5.39 -6.96
N PHE A 62 3.18 -6.00 -7.11
CA PHE A 62 2.97 -7.42 -7.04
C PHE A 62 2.47 -7.90 -8.39
N TYR A 63 3.29 -8.69 -9.09
CA TYR A 63 2.89 -9.36 -10.32
C TYR A 63 2.40 -10.77 -9.96
N VAL A 64 1.25 -11.16 -10.53
CA VAL A 64 0.78 -12.56 -10.53
C VAL A 64 0.99 -13.15 -11.91
#